data_AF-A0A535S0Q3-F1
#
_entry.id   AF-A0A535S0Q3-F1
#
_cell.length_a   1.000
_cell.length_b   1.000
_cell.length_c   1.000
_cell.angle_alpha   90.00
_cell.angle_beta   90.00
_cell.angle_gamma   90.00
#
_symmetry.space_group_name_H-M   'P 1'
#
loop_
_entity.id
_entity.type
_entity.pdbx_description
1 polymer ?
#
loop_
_entity_poly.entity_id
_entity_poly.type
_entity_poly.pdbx_seq_one_letter_code
_entity_poly.pdbx_strand_id
1 'polypeptide(L)' 'MAVTRIYKGMPVVFDHDEFGWVQGVAMRPSPNGEEWLVRVRGDERWIYPSELYEVGKQPFGH' A
#
# COMPACT_ATOMS: atom_id res chain seq x y z
N MET A 1 -1.38 -11.15 4.77
CA MET A 1 -2.70 -10.65 5.24
C MET A 1 -2.80 -9.20 4.82
N ALA A 2 -3.93 -8.81 4.22
CA ALA A 2 -4.18 -7.41 3.88
C ALA A 2 -4.21 -6.55 5.16
N VAL A 3 -3.74 -5.31 5.06
CA VAL A 3 -3.65 -4.40 6.21
C VAL A 3 -5.06 -4.01 6.66
N THR A 4 -5.41 -4.38 7.88
CA THR A 4 -6.75 -4.07 8.45
C THR A 4 -6.82 -2.66 9.03
N ARG A 5 -5.66 -2.05 9.33
CA ARG A 5 -5.56 -0.70 9.88
C ARG A 5 -4.30 -0.01 9.40
N ILE A 6 -4.48 1.09 8.66
CA ILE A 6 -3.38 1.89 8.10
C ILE A 6 -3.25 3.18 8.90
N TYR A 7 -2.01 3.62 9.12
CA TYR A 7 -1.70 4.91 9.71
C TYR A 7 -0.63 5.62 8.89
N LYS A 8 -0.58 6.95 9.01
CA LYS A 8 0.41 7.78 8.32
C LYS A 8 1.83 7.36 8.76
N GLY A 9 2.70 7.16 7.79
CA GLY A 9 4.07 6.69 7.97
C GLY A 9 4.23 5.17 7.99
N MET A 10 3.13 4.40 7.93
CA MET A 10 3.20 2.94 7.93
C MET A 10 3.87 2.44 6.64
N PRO A 11 4.92 1.59 6.74
CA PRO A 11 5.47 0.91 5.58
C PRO A 11 4.49 -0.18 5.13
N VAL A 12 4.17 -0.17 3.84
CA VAL A 12 3.18 -1.05 3.21
C VAL A 12 3.75 -1.62 1.92
N VAL A 13 3.21 -2.73 1.45
CA VAL A 13 3.56 -3.35 0.18
C VAL A 13 2.28 -3.56 -0.62
N PHE A 14 2.32 -3.35 -1.93
CA PHE A 14 1.23 -3.66 -2.85
C PHE A 14 1.80 -4.19 -4.16
N ASP A 15 0.94 -4.83 -4.94
CA ASP A 15 1.32 -5.34 -6.26
C ASP A 15 1.22 -4.20 -7.29
N HIS A 16 2.35 -3.90 -7.95
CA HIS A 16 2.43 -2.88 -8.97
C HIS A 16 2.50 -3.54 -10.35
N ASP A 17 1.61 -3.13 -11.24
CA ASP A 17 1.43 -3.72 -12.58
C ASP A 17 2.75 -3.93 -13.35
N GLU A 18 3.67 -2.96 -13.28
CA GLU A 18 4.96 -2.99 -14.00
C GLU A 18 6.13 -3.60 -13.23
N PHE A 19 6.08 -3.63 -11.88
CA PHE A 19 7.26 -3.91 -11.05
C PHE A 19 7.04 -5.08 -10.08
N GLY A 20 5.84 -5.68 -10.08
CA GLY A 20 5.41 -6.63 -9.07
C GLY A 20 5.30 -5.99 -7.70
N TRP A 21 5.56 -6.76 -6.64
CA TRP A 21 5.47 -6.29 -5.27
C TRP A 21 6.46 -5.16 -4.96
N VAL A 22 5.94 -3.97 -4.68
CA VAL A 22 6.72 -2.80 -4.31
C VAL A 22 6.40 -2.33 -2.91
N GLN A 23 7.41 -1.81 -2.22
CA GLN A 23 7.25 -1.21 -0.90
C GLN A 23 7.02 0.30 -1.02
N GLY A 24 6.03 0.79 -0.28
CA GLY A 24 5.68 2.20 -0.15
C GLY A 24 5.47 2.64 1.29
N VAL A 25 5.12 3.91 1.45
CA VAL A 25 4.78 4.52 2.75
C VAL A 25 3.40 5.15 2.66
N ALA A 26 2.51 4.77 3.57
CA ALA A 26 1.17 5.36 3.67
C ALA A 26 1.25 6.82 4.15
N MET A 27 0.67 7.76 3.41
CA MET A 27 0.80 9.20 3.66
C MET A 27 -0.46 9.79 4.29
N ARG A 28 -1.63 9.54 3.68
CA ARG A 28 -2.93 10.04 4.16
C ARG A 28 -4.08 9.25 3.53
N PRO A 29 -5.25 9.17 4.20
CA PRO A 29 -6.46 8.68 3.58
C PRO A 29 -7.01 9.68 2.55
N SER A 30 -7.80 9.19 1.60
CA SER A 30 -8.56 9.99 0.65
C SER A 30 -9.71 10.72 1.36
N PRO A 31 -10.27 11.80 0.77
CA PRO A 31 -11.38 12.54 1.38
C PRO A 31 -12.63 11.69 1.67
N ASN A 32 -12.90 10.66 0.85
CA ASN A 32 -13.97 9.67 1.07
C ASN A 32 -13.57 8.55 2.03
N GLY A 33 -12.29 8.43 2.40
CA GLY A 33 -11.77 7.40 3.30
C GLY A 33 -11.65 6.00 2.69
N GLU A 34 -11.88 5.85 1.39
CA GLU A 34 -11.87 4.55 0.69
C GLU A 34 -10.45 4.11 0.30
N GLU A 35 -9.53 5.05 0.12
CA GLU A 35 -8.17 4.81 -0.38
C GLU A 35 -7.12 5.49 0.51
N TRP A 36 -5.88 5.03 0.37
CA TRP A 36 -4.72 5.68 0.96
C TRP A 36 -3.76 6.15 -0.12
N LEU A 37 -3.27 7.38 0.04
CA LEU A 37 -2.16 7.87 -0.75
C LEU A 37 -0.88 7.20 -0.24
N VAL A 38 -0.25 6.41 -1.09
CA VAL A 38 0.98 5.68 -0.81
C VAL A 38 2.09 6.28 -1.66
N ARG A 39 3.22 6.64 -1.03
CA ARG A 39 4.40 7.12 -1.74
C ARG A 39 5.35 5.96 -2.03
N VAL A 40 5.76 5.79 -3.28
CA VAL A 40 6.70 4.75 -3.75
C VAL A 40 7.76 5.37 -4.64
N ARG A 41 9.03 5.24 -4.27
CA ARG A 41 10.18 5.70 -5.09
C ARG A 41 10.08 7.13 -5.62
N GLY A 42 9.39 8.02 -4.89
CA GLY A 42 9.19 9.42 -5.29
C GLY A 42 7.89 9.70 -6.03
N ASP A 43 7.15 8.67 -6.42
CA ASP A 43 5.80 8.75 -6.97
C ASP A 43 4.72 8.57 -5.87
N GLU A 44 3.49 9.00 -6.13
CA GLU A 44 2.37 8.92 -5.19
C GLU A 44 1.14 8.31 -5.88
N ARG A 45 0.60 7.23 -5.31
CA ARG A 45 -0.54 6.49 -5.87
C ARG A 45 -1.64 6.31 -4.82
N TRP A 46 -2.90 6.42 -5.25
CA TRP A 46 -4.04 6.04 -4.43
C TRP A 46 -4.25 4.54 -4.54
N ILE A 47 -4.38 3.87 -3.39
CA ILE A 47 -4.49 2.41 -3.31
C ILE A 47 -5.54 2.05 -2.26
N TYR A 48 -6.36 1.05 -2.57
CA TYR A 48 -7.34 0.57 -1.61
C TYR A 48 -6.66 -0.18 -0.45
N PRO A 49 -7.13 -0.01 0.80
CA PRO A 49 -6.60 -0.76 1.94
C PRO A 49 -6.57 -2.28 1.75
N SER A 50 -7.51 -2.84 0.99
CA SER A 50 -7.58 -4.27 0.66
C SER A 50 -6.44 -4.77 -0.23
N GLU A 51 -5.77 -3.87 -0.95
CA GLU A 51 -4.65 -4.17 -1.84
C GLU A 51 -3.29 -3.97 -1.12
N LEU A 52 -3.32 -3.36 0.06
CA LEU A 52 -2.13 -3.10 0.86
C LEU A 52 -1.86 -4.27 1.81
N TYR A 53 -0.59 -4.65 1.90
CA TYR A 53 -0.07 -5.69 2.76
C TYR A 53 0.99 -5.12 3.70
N GLU A 54 1.09 -5.71 4.90
CA GLU A 54 2.23 -5.45 5.76
C GLU A 54 3.50 -5.99 5.10
N VAL A 55 4.64 -5.33 5.34
CA VAL A 55 5.93 -5.79 4.84
C VAL A 55 6.20 -7.23 5.30
N GLY A 56 6.48 -8.13 4.35
CA GLY A 56 6.69 -9.56 4.60
C GLY A 56 5.42 -10.39 4.77
N LYS A 57 4.22 -9.80 4.63
CA LYS A 57 2.91 -10.48 4.69
C LYS A 57 2.17 -10.51 3.35
N GLN A 58 2.85 -10.13 2.27
CA GLN A 58 2.40 -10.30 0.89
C GLN A 58 2.07 -11.79 0.65
N PRO A 59 0.96 -12.12 -0.01
CA PRO A 59 0.60 -13.48 -0.34
C PRO A 59 1.63 -13.99 -1.34
N PHE A 60 2.50 -14.89 -0.89
CA PHE A 60 3.47 -15.53 -1.78
C PHE A 60 2.71 -16.30 -2.86
N GLY A 61 2.82 -15.83 -4.10
CA GLY A 61 2.43 -16.54 -5.30
C GLY A 61 3.49 -16.24 -6.35
N HIS A 62 4.40 -17.19 -6.52
CA HIS A 62 5.26 -17.29 -7.69
C HIS A 62 4.93 -18.60 -8.41
#